data_AF-A0A176RY68-F1
#
_entry.id   AF-A0A176RY68-F1
#
_cell.length_a   1.000
_cell.length_b   1.000
_cell.length_c   1.000
_cell.angle_alpha   90.00
_cell.angle_beta   90.00
_cell.angle_gamma   90.00
#
_symmetry.space_group_name_H-M   'P 1'
#
loop_
_entity.id
_entity.type
_entity.pdbx_description
1 polymer ?
#
loop_
_entity_poly.entity_id
_entity_poly.type
_entity_poly.pdbx_seq_one_letter_code
_entity_poly.pdbx_strand_id
1 'polypeptide(L)'
;FTIGLKLKIKDLLQVEIWGGALAHMLIFSLVSVAILLLLKQLGLPLFSQLSVINALIISFALSFSSTVFVVKTLDERGDFLARYGQIAIGILIIQDLVAVLYLGVSAAKIPSIWATGLIVLLFVGRPLIIKLSTQIGHGELLLLFGLSMALGGSALFEAVDMKADLGALVFGKCLSQKWLSKCKSSKVP
;
A
#
# COMPACT_ATOMS: atom_id res chain seq x y z
N PHE A 1 6.71 -0.72 2.26
CA PHE A 1 8.11 -0.84 1.75
C PHE A 1 8.34 -2.05 0.85
N THR A 2 8.22 -3.29 1.34
CA THR A 2 8.48 -4.51 0.54
C THR A 2 7.64 -4.60 -0.72
N ILE A 3 6.39 -4.15 -0.65
CA ILE A 3 5.50 -3.98 -1.80
C ILE A 3 6.13 -3.04 -2.84
N GLY A 4 6.58 -1.85 -2.42
CA GLY A 4 7.24 -0.86 -3.29
C GLY A 4 8.48 -1.40 -4.01
N LEU A 5 9.29 -2.25 -3.36
CA LEU A 5 10.47 -2.87 -4.00
C LEU A 5 10.09 -3.73 -5.21
N LYS A 6 8.98 -4.46 -5.11
CA LYS A 6 8.50 -5.38 -6.16
C LYS A 6 7.58 -4.71 -7.18
N LEU A 7 7.11 -3.49 -6.88
CA LEU A 7 6.10 -2.78 -7.65
C LEU A 7 6.60 -2.39 -9.05
N LYS A 8 5.93 -2.89 -10.09
CA LYS A 8 6.10 -2.47 -11.49
C LYS A 8 4.86 -1.67 -11.89
N ILE A 9 5.03 -0.36 -12.11
CA ILE A 9 3.91 0.56 -12.36
C ILE A 9 3.10 0.15 -13.60
N LYS A 10 3.78 -0.36 -14.64
CA LYS A 10 3.12 -0.84 -15.87
C LYS A 10 2.15 -1.99 -15.60
N ASP A 11 2.51 -2.88 -14.69
CA ASP A 11 1.68 -4.05 -14.37
C ASP A 11 0.43 -3.60 -13.61
N LEU A 12 0.53 -2.56 -12.77
CA LEU A 12 -0.63 -1.99 -12.05
C LEU A 12 -1.63 -1.24 -12.94
N LEU A 13 -1.25 -0.86 -14.16
CA LEU A 13 -2.14 -0.13 -15.08
C LEU A 13 -3.06 -1.05 -15.88
N GLN A 14 -2.97 -2.38 -15.67
CA GLN A 14 -3.85 -3.33 -16.34
C GLN A 14 -5.29 -3.18 -15.86
N VAL A 15 -6.23 -3.25 -16.81
CA VAL A 15 -7.68 -3.04 -16.56
C VAL A 15 -8.23 -4.11 -15.63
N GLU A 16 -7.70 -5.33 -15.72
CA GLU A 16 -8.10 -6.48 -14.89
C GLU A 16 -7.84 -6.22 -13.40
N ILE A 17 -6.76 -5.49 -13.09
CA ILE A 17 -6.38 -5.16 -11.71
C ILE A 17 -7.28 -4.04 -11.17
N TRP A 18 -7.44 -2.95 -11.92
CA TRP A 18 -8.30 -1.84 -11.50
C TRP A 18 -9.78 -2.25 -11.44
N GLY A 19 -10.25 -2.95 -12.46
CA GLY A 19 -11.61 -3.47 -12.53
C GLY A 19 -11.89 -4.42 -11.38
N GLY A 20 -11.01 -5.39 -11.12
CA GLY A 20 -11.15 -6.31 -9.99
C GLY A 20 -11.15 -5.61 -8.63
N ALA A 21 -10.20 -4.68 -8.41
CA ALA A 21 -10.10 -3.95 -7.16
C ALA A 21 -11.32 -3.07 -6.88
N LEU A 22 -11.71 -2.24 -7.86
CA LEU A 22 -12.84 -1.32 -7.71
C LEU A 22 -14.17 -2.06 -7.63
N ALA A 23 -14.38 -3.10 -8.45
CA ALA A 23 -15.60 -3.89 -8.40
C ALA A 23 -15.75 -4.60 -7.04
N HIS A 24 -14.68 -5.22 -6.53
CA HIS A 24 -14.70 -5.84 -5.20
C HIS A 24 -15.07 -4.82 -4.13
N MET A 25 -14.37 -3.68 -4.08
CA MET A 25 -14.60 -2.65 -3.06
C MET A 25 -16.02 -2.08 -3.14
N LEU A 26 -16.51 -1.80 -4.35
CA LEU A 26 -17.84 -1.23 -4.57
C LEU A 26 -18.94 -2.22 -4.17
N ILE A 27 -18.87 -3.47 -4.68
CA ILE A 27 -19.88 -4.49 -4.38
C ILE A 27 -19.90 -4.80 -2.89
N PHE A 28 -18.72 -5.02 -2.29
CA PHE A 28 -18.62 -5.32 -0.86
C PHE A 28 -19.12 -4.17 0.01
N SER A 29 -18.78 -2.93 -0.35
CA SER A 29 -19.29 -1.74 0.34
C SER A 29 -20.81 -1.65 0.24
N LEU A 30 -21.41 -1.84 -0.94
CA LEU A 30 -22.87 -1.77 -1.11
C LEU A 30 -23.59 -2.86 -0.30
N VAL A 31 -23.10 -4.10 -0.35
CA VAL A 31 -23.63 -5.21 0.44
C VAL A 31 -23.53 -4.91 1.94
N SER A 32 -22.37 -4.41 2.39
CA SER A 32 -22.15 -4.07 3.80
C SER A 32 -23.06 -2.92 4.26
N VAL A 33 -23.27 -1.89 3.44
CA VAL A 33 -24.22 -0.80 3.76
C VAL A 33 -25.63 -1.34 3.91
N ALA A 34 -26.07 -2.19 2.98
CA ALA A 34 -27.40 -2.79 3.03
C ALA A 34 -27.60 -3.61 4.31
N ILE A 35 -26.60 -4.41 4.70
CA ILE A 35 -26.61 -5.18 5.95
C ILE A 35 -26.68 -4.26 7.17
N LEU A 36 -25.85 -3.21 7.24
CA LEU A 36 -25.84 -2.29 8.37
C LEU A 36 -27.16 -1.53 8.52
N LEU A 37 -27.76 -1.09 7.41
CA LEU A 37 -29.06 -0.42 7.42
C LEU A 37 -30.20 -1.38 7.80
N LEU A 38 -30.12 -2.65 7.40
CA LEU A 38 -31.07 -3.68 7.84
C LEU A 38 -30.97 -3.92 9.35
N LEU A 39 -29.75 -4.03 9.89
CA LEU A 39 -29.52 -4.18 11.33
C LEU A 39 -30.07 -2.99 12.13
N LYS A 40 -29.96 -1.77 11.58
CA LYS A 40 -30.62 -0.59 12.14
C LYS A 40 -32.15 -0.72 12.15
N GLN A 41 -32.75 -1.19 11.06
CA GLN A 41 -34.21 -1.38 10.97
C GLN A 41 -34.74 -2.45 11.93
N LEU A 42 -33.94 -3.48 12.23
CA LEU A 42 -34.25 -4.50 13.24
C LEU A 42 -34.25 -3.97 14.68
N GLY A 43 -33.92 -2.69 14.90
CA GLY A 43 -34.01 -2.05 16.21
C GLY A 43 -32.89 -2.40 17.18
N LEU A 44 -31.77 -2.93 16.68
CA LEU A 44 -30.61 -3.26 17.51
C LEU A 44 -30.04 -1.97 18.15
N PRO A 45 -29.87 -1.91 19.49
CA PRO A 45 -29.47 -0.68 20.20
C PRO A 45 -28.18 -0.07 19.67
N LEU A 46 -27.22 -0.93 19.30
CA LEU A 46 -25.90 -0.55 18.78
C LEU A 46 -25.97 0.27 17.47
N PHE A 47 -27.01 0.07 16.66
CA PHE A 47 -27.15 0.70 15.34
C PHE A 47 -28.21 1.81 15.32
N SER A 48 -28.83 2.12 16.45
CA SER A 48 -29.89 3.13 16.57
C SER A 48 -29.45 4.53 16.08
N GLN A 49 -28.21 4.90 16.36
CA GLN A 49 -27.60 6.19 15.95
C GLN A 49 -26.87 6.12 14.60
N LEU A 50 -26.94 5.00 13.90
CA LEU A 50 -26.22 4.83 12.63
C LEU A 50 -26.83 5.72 11.54
N SER A 51 -26.09 6.72 11.09
CA SER A 51 -26.44 7.52 9.92
C SER A 51 -26.06 6.78 8.63
N VAL A 52 -26.70 7.14 7.51
CA VAL A 52 -26.36 6.56 6.19
C VAL A 52 -24.90 6.88 5.82
N ILE A 53 -24.43 8.08 6.15
CA ILE A 53 -23.03 8.50 5.94
C ILE A 53 -22.08 7.61 6.75
N ASN A 54 -22.36 7.37 8.03
CA ASN A 54 -21.51 6.51 8.86
C ASN A 54 -21.54 5.06 8.37
N ALA A 55 -22.70 4.56 7.91
CA ALA A 55 -22.81 3.23 7.31
C ALA A 55 -21.93 3.10 6.06
N LEU A 56 -21.89 4.11 5.19
CA LEU A 56 -21.01 4.16 4.01
C LEU A 56 -19.53 4.16 4.41
N ILE A 57 -19.15 5.01 5.37
CA ILE A 57 -17.76 5.12 5.87
C ILE A 57 -17.30 3.78 6.46
N ILE A 58 -18.12 3.14 7.30
CA ILE A 58 -17.81 1.85 7.92
C ILE A 58 -17.72 0.76 6.85
N SER A 59 -18.69 0.70 5.95
CA SER A 59 -18.74 -0.33 4.89
C SER A 59 -17.56 -0.23 3.92
N PHE A 60 -17.16 1.00 3.59
CA PHE A 60 -15.97 1.22 2.79
C PHE A 60 -14.71 0.75 3.53
N ALA A 61 -14.58 1.08 4.82
CA ALA A 61 -13.46 0.61 5.64
C ALA A 61 -13.41 -0.93 5.76
N LEU A 62 -14.57 -1.59 5.79
CA LEU A 62 -14.67 -3.06 5.79
C LEU A 62 -14.34 -3.70 4.45
N SER A 63 -14.36 -2.94 3.34
CA SER A 63 -14.11 -3.47 1.99
C SER A 63 -12.65 -3.80 1.69
N PHE A 64 -11.73 -3.42 2.60
CA PHE A 64 -10.30 -3.68 2.44
C PHE A 64 -9.97 -5.16 2.64
N SER A 65 -9.28 -5.75 1.66
CA SER A 65 -8.84 -7.14 1.73
C SER A 65 -7.66 -7.33 2.69
N SER A 66 -7.58 -8.50 3.31
CA SER A 66 -6.39 -8.90 4.08
C SER A 66 -5.22 -9.25 3.14
N THR A 67 -4.30 -8.30 2.97
CA THR A 67 -3.11 -8.47 2.12
C THR A 67 -2.19 -9.59 2.62
N VAL A 68 -2.01 -9.71 3.94
CA VAL A 68 -1.18 -10.74 4.57
C VAL A 68 -1.70 -12.13 4.26
N PHE A 69 -3.02 -12.32 4.33
CA PHE A 69 -3.63 -13.62 4.07
C PHE A 69 -3.39 -14.06 2.62
N VAL A 70 -3.75 -13.22 1.64
CA VAL A 70 -3.62 -13.56 0.22
C VAL A 70 -2.16 -13.78 -0.18
N VAL A 71 -1.25 -12.91 0.28
CA VAL A 71 0.19 -13.05 0.01
C VAL A 71 0.72 -14.35 0.62
N LYS A 72 0.32 -14.69 1.86
CA LYS A 72 0.75 -15.91 2.52
C LYS A 72 0.21 -17.16 1.81
N THR A 73 -1.06 -17.16 1.41
CA THR A 73 -1.66 -18.27 0.66
C THR A 73 -0.98 -18.49 -0.71
N LEU A 74 -0.62 -17.40 -1.40
CA LEU A 74 0.15 -17.51 -2.66
C LEU A 74 1.58 -18.02 -2.42
N ASP A 75 2.19 -17.67 -1.30
CA ASP A 75 3.52 -18.17 -0.90
C ASP A 75 3.50 -19.67 -0.65
N GLU A 76 2.56 -20.12 0.18
CA GLU A 76 2.39 -21.52 0.56
C GLU A 76 2.16 -22.43 -0.65
N ARG A 77 1.58 -21.89 -1.73
CA ARG A 77 1.34 -22.62 -2.98
C ARG A 77 2.44 -22.43 -4.03
N GLY A 78 3.38 -21.50 -3.83
CA GLY A 78 4.40 -21.16 -4.81
C GLY A 78 3.87 -20.41 -6.05
N ASP A 79 2.65 -19.85 -5.96
CA ASP A 79 1.90 -19.29 -7.09
C ASP A 79 2.14 -17.79 -7.33
N PHE A 80 3.15 -17.20 -6.68
CA PHE A 80 3.51 -15.79 -6.84
C PHE A 80 3.75 -15.36 -8.29
N LEU A 81 4.29 -16.27 -9.12
CA LEU A 81 4.64 -15.99 -10.50
C LEU A 81 3.50 -16.34 -11.48
N ALA A 82 2.48 -17.07 -11.02
CA ALA A 82 1.32 -17.39 -11.85
C ALA A 82 0.56 -16.12 -12.23
N ARG A 83 -0.06 -16.10 -13.42
CA ARG A 83 -0.78 -14.91 -13.92
C ARG A 83 -1.84 -14.42 -12.94
N TYR A 84 -2.60 -15.33 -12.34
CA TYR A 84 -3.63 -14.98 -11.36
C TYR A 84 -3.03 -14.47 -10.03
N GLY A 85 -1.87 -15.00 -9.62
CA GLY A 85 -1.14 -14.52 -8.43
C GLY A 85 -0.62 -13.09 -8.63
N GLN A 86 -0.11 -12.78 -9.82
CA GLN A 86 0.29 -11.42 -10.20
C GLN A 86 -0.90 -10.45 -10.21
N ILE A 87 -2.04 -10.87 -10.77
CA ILE A 87 -3.28 -10.08 -10.75
C ILE A 87 -3.77 -9.85 -9.31
N ALA A 88 -3.80 -10.89 -8.48
CA ALA A 88 -4.23 -10.79 -7.09
C ALA A 88 -3.35 -9.81 -6.30
N ILE A 89 -2.02 -9.89 -6.44
CA ILE A 89 -1.10 -8.94 -5.82
C ILE A 89 -1.33 -7.52 -6.35
N GLY A 90 -1.56 -7.37 -7.65
CA GLY A 90 -1.91 -6.08 -8.25
C GLY A 90 -3.16 -5.47 -7.62
N ILE A 91 -4.23 -6.27 -7.47
CA ILE A 91 -5.48 -5.87 -6.82
C ILE A 91 -5.23 -5.40 -5.40
N LEU A 92 -4.48 -6.17 -4.60
CA LEU A 92 -4.15 -5.82 -3.22
C LEU A 92 -3.40 -4.48 -3.13
N ILE A 93 -2.48 -4.21 -4.06
CA ILE A 93 -1.74 -2.95 -4.10
C ILE A 93 -2.68 -1.78 -4.40
N ILE A 94 -3.58 -1.92 -5.37
CA ILE A 94 -4.56 -0.86 -5.69
C ILE A 94 -5.51 -0.64 -4.50
N GLN A 95 -5.99 -1.70 -3.85
CA GLN A 95 -6.84 -1.58 -2.66
C GLN A 95 -6.14 -0.85 -1.51
N ASP A 96 -4.88 -1.18 -1.22
CA ASP A 96 -4.08 -0.52 -0.19
C ASP A 96 -3.84 0.96 -0.51
N LEU A 97 -3.53 1.30 -1.78
CA LEU A 97 -3.40 2.69 -2.22
C LEU A 97 -4.72 3.47 -2.06
N VAL A 98 -5.85 2.88 -2.43
CA VAL A 98 -7.17 3.51 -2.26
C VAL A 98 -7.50 3.69 -0.77
N ALA A 99 -7.19 2.70 0.08
CA ALA A 99 -7.39 2.78 1.52
C ALA A 99 -6.55 3.89 2.16
N VAL A 100 -5.29 4.01 1.74
CA VAL A 100 -4.37 5.07 2.13
C VAL A 100 -4.91 6.46 1.75
N LEU A 101 -5.41 6.63 0.53
CA LEU A 101 -6.04 7.88 0.10
C LEU A 101 -7.30 8.19 0.89
N TYR A 102 -8.18 7.20 1.06
CA TYR A 102 -9.41 7.34 1.84
C TYR A 102 -9.15 7.78 3.28
N LEU A 103 -8.17 7.17 3.94
CA LEU A 103 -7.79 7.53 5.30
C LEU A 103 -7.20 8.95 5.38
N GLY A 104 -6.43 9.37 4.36
CA GLY A 104 -5.93 10.74 4.26
C GLY A 104 -7.05 11.78 4.12
N VAL A 105 -8.00 11.53 3.23
CA VAL A 105 -9.18 12.41 3.02
C VAL A 105 -10.08 12.42 4.25
N SER A 106 -10.34 11.26 4.86
CA SER A 106 -11.20 11.14 6.05
C SER A 106 -10.60 11.83 7.27
N ALA A 107 -9.27 11.94 7.35
CA ALA A 107 -8.59 12.68 8.39
C ALA A 107 -8.59 14.21 8.15
N ALA A 108 -9.19 14.69 7.05
CA ALA A 108 -9.20 16.09 6.62
C ALA A 108 -7.80 16.74 6.57
N LYS A 109 -6.73 15.93 6.46
CA LYS A 109 -5.36 16.42 6.34
C LYS A 109 -5.15 16.90 4.92
N ILE A 110 -5.11 18.22 4.73
CA ILE A 110 -4.73 18.82 3.45
C ILE A 110 -3.21 18.67 3.34
N PRO A 111 -2.67 18.00 2.30
CA PRO A 111 -1.24 17.87 2.12
C PRO A 111 -0.58 19.24 2.10
N SER A 112 0.48 19.40 2.89
CA SER A 112 1.24 20.65 2.93
C SER A 112 1.83 20.99 1.56
N ILE A 113 2.09 22.27 1.28
CA ILE A 113 2.86 22.69 0.10
C ILE A 113 4.22 21.99 0.03
N TRP A 114 4.76 21.59 1.19
CA TRP A 114 5.99 20.82 1.35
C TRP A 114 5.88 19.37 0.84
N ALA A 115 4.67 18.81 0.71
CA ALA A 115 4.44 17.48 0.16
C ALA A 115 4.90 17.40 -1.31
N THR A 116 4.58 18.42 -2.11
CA THR A 116 5.05 18.51 -3.50
C THR A 116 6.57 18.64 -3.55
N GLY A 117 7.15 19.47 -2.67
CA GLY A 117 8.61 19.60 -2.55
C GLY A 117 9.29 18.29 -2.19
N LEU A 118 8.73 17.52 -1.26
CA LEU A 118 9.24 16.20 -0.87
C LEU A 118 9.22 15.21 -2.03
N ILE A 119 8.13 15.16 -2.82
CA ILE A 119 8.02 14.28 -3.99
C ILE A 119 9.09 14.65 -5.03
N VAL A 120 9.26 15.93 -5.33
CA VAL A 120 10.30 16.43 -6.26
C VAL A 120 11.69 16.07 -5.74
N LEU A 121 11.96 16.30 -4.45
CA LEU A 121 13.22 15.96 -3.80
C LEU A 121 13.51 14.46 -3.89
N LEU A 122 12.51 13.61 -3.69
CA LEU A 122 12.64 12.16 -3.83
C LEU A 122 12.98 11.74 -5.25
N PHE A 123 12.37 12.37 -6.24
CA PHE A 123 12.63 12.10 -7.65
C PHE A 123 14.07 12.50 -8.03
N VAL A 124 14.51 13.70 -7.64
CA VAL A 124 15.86 14.23 -7.90
C VAL A 124 16.93 13.51 -7.07
N GLY A 125 16.60 13.13 -5.83
CA GLY A 125 17.49 12.46 -4.88
C GLY A 125 17.59 10.95 -5.08
N ARG A 126 16.71 10.34 -5.89
CA ARG A 126 16.74 8.92 -6.24
C ARG A 126 18.14 8.40 -6.65
N PRO A 127 18.91 9.05 -7.56
CA PRO A 127 20.27 8.60 -7.89
C PRO A 127 21.20 8.54 -6.68
N LEU A 128 21.06 9.45 -5.72
CA LEU A 128 21.84 9.45 -4.49
C LEU A 128 21.49 8.24 -3.61
N ILE A 129 20.21 7.97 -3.42
CA ILE A 129 19.72 6.80 -2.66
C ILE A 129 20.27 5.50 -3.27
N ILE A 130 20.25 5.40 -4.60
CA ILE A 130 20.81 4.25 -5.32
C ILE A 130 22.33 4.17 -5.12
N LYS A 131 23.05 5.29 -5.21
CA LYS A 131 24.50 5.35 -5.02
C LYS A 131 24.91 4.87 -3.62
N LEU A 132 24.23 5.35 -2.58
CA LEU A 132 24.45 4.92 -1.19
C LEU A 132 24.23 3.41 -1.05
N SER A 133 23.14 2.88 -1.62
CA SER A 133 22.90 1.43 -1.63
C SER A 133 24.01 0.64 -2.34
N THR A 134 24.57 1.17 -3.42
CA THR A 134 25.67 0.51 -4.15
C THR A 134 26.99 0.52 -3.40
N GLN A 135 27.20 1.40 -2.42
CA GLN A 135 28.44 1.45 -1.62
C GLN A 135 28.44 0.46 -0.44
N ILE A 136 27.27 -0.04 -0.03
CA ILE A 136 27.14 -0.96 1.10
C ILE A 136 27.60 -2.38 0.73
N GLY A 137 28.74 -2.85 1.22
CA GLY A 137 29.32 -4.16 0.84
C GLY A 137 28.67 -5.37 1.53
N HIS A 138 28.13 -5.21 2.74
CA HIS A 138 27.65 -6.32 3.57
C HIS A 138 26.13 -6.48 3.50
N GLY A 139 25.64 -7.72 3.43
CA GLY A 139 24.21 -8.03 3.34
C GLY A 139 23.39 -7.55 4.55
N GLU A 140 23.97 -7.62 5.75
CA GLU A 140 23.34 -7.15 7.00
C GLU A 140 23.17 -5.63 7.02
N LEU A 141 24.21 -4.90 6.59
CA LEU A 141 24.15 -3.44 6.50
C LEU A 141 23.16 -2.99 5.41
N LEU A 142 23.00 -3.78 4.35
CA LEU A 142 22.02 -3.53 3.29
C LEU A 142 20.57 -3.73 3.78
N LEU A 143 20.35 -4.70 4.70
CA LEU A 143 19.07 -4.89 5.38
C LEU A 143 18.75 -3.72 6.31
N LEU A 144 19.71 -3.30 7.14
CA LEU A 144 19.56 -2.13 8.02
C LEU A 144 19.27 -0.87 7.20
N PHE A 145 19.98 -0.66 6.09
CA PHE A 145 19.68 0.44 5.17
C PHE A 145 18.23 0.36 4.66
N GLY A 146 17.77 -0.80 4.20
CA GLY A 146 16.38 -0.98 3.77
C GLY A 146 15.36 -0.64 4.85
N LEU A 147 15.60 -1.07 6.09
CA LEU A 147 14.77 -0.75 7.26
C LEU A 147 14.78 0.76 7.56
N SER A 148 15.96 1.40 7.57
CA SER A 148 16.10 2.84 7.75
C SER A 148 15.39 3.63 6.66
N MET A 149 15.45 3.20 5.39
CA MET A 149 14.72 3.85 4.30
C MET A 149 13.20 3.67 4.45
N ALA A 150 12.73 2.53 4.97
CA ALA A 150 11.31 2.31 5.22
C ALA A 150 10.78 3.22 6.34
N LEU A 151 11.45 3.25 7.49
CA LEU A 151 11.07 4.05 8.65
C LEU A 151 11.27 5.55 8.41
N GLY A 152 12.43 5.93 7.87
CA GLY A 152 12.73 7.32 7.51
C GLY A 152 11.80 7.85 6.43
N GLY A 153 11.48 7.03 5.43
CA GLY A 153 10.50 7.38 4.41
C GLY A 153 9.10 7.61 4.97
N SER A 154 8.67 6.74 5.89
CA SER A 154 7.41 6.89 6.62
C SER A 154 7.37 8.20 7.41
N ALA A 155 8.41 8.48 8.20
CA ALA A 155 8.50 9.67 9.02
C ALA A 155 8.54 10.97 8.19
N LEU A 156 9.25 10.97 7.05
CA LEU A 156 9.30 12.14 6.15
C LEU A 156 7.93 12.46 5.54
N PHE A 157 7.14 11.45 5.18
CA PHE A 157 5.80 11.65 4.65
C PHE A 157 4.85 12.15 5.73
N GLU A 158 4.93 11.58 6.93
CA GLU A 158 4.15 12.03 8.07
C GLU A 158 4.46 13.49 8.44
N ALA A 159 5.72 13.90 8.34
CA ALA A 159 6.16 15.28 8.58
C ALA A 159 5.60 16.32 7.58
N VAL A 160 5.10 15.88 6.42
CA VAL A 160 4.46 16.75 5.41
C VAL A 160 2.95 16.49 5.31
N ASP A 161 2.35 15.94 6.37
CA ASP A 161 0.92 15.59 6.47
C ASP A 161 0.46 14.54 5.44
N MET A 162 1.39 13.77 4.88
CA MET A 162 1.09 12.61 4.06
C MET A 162 1.08 11.35 4.90
N LYS A 163 0.35 10.34 4.44
CA LYS A 163 0.26 9.07 5.15
C LYS A 163 1.60 8.32 5.13
N ALA A 164 2.05 7.89 6.31
CA ALA A 164 3.25 7.09 6.57
C ALA A 164 3.47 5.93 5.56
N ASP A 165 2.40 5.17 5.28
CA ASP A 165 2.45 4.01 4.37
C ASP A 165 2.87 4.39 2.93
N LEU A 166 2.50 5.59 2.45
CA LEU A 166 2.94 6.10 1.15
C LEU A 166 4.45 6.32 1.13
N GLY A 167 5.00 6.88 2.20
CA GLY A 167 6.43 7.11 2.32
C GLY A 167 7.20 5.80 2.24
N ALA A 168 6.80 4.81 3.03
CA ALA A 168 7.41 3.48 2.98
C ALA A 168 7.29 2.83 1.58
N LEU A 169 6.17 3.02 0.87
CA LEU A 169 5.97 2.50 -0.49
C LEU A 169 6.88 3.19 -1.52
N VAL A 170 6.91 4.52 -1.53
CA VAL A 170 7.69 5.33 -2.47
C VAL A 170 9.18 5.06 -2.32
N PHE A 171 9.69 5.01 -1.09
CA PHE A 171 11.09 4.69 -0.84
C PHE A 171 11.46 3.26 -1.27
N GLY A 172 10.58 2.29 -1.03
CA GLY A 172 10.76 0.93 -1.58
C GLY A 172 10.84 0.95 -3.10
N LYS A 173 9.99 1.75 -3.76
CA LYS A 173 10.00 1.88 -5.23
C LYS A 173 11.28 2.52 -5.76
N CYS A 174 11.86 3.49 -5.06
CA CYS A 174 13.14 4.09 -5.44
C CYS A 174 14.30 3.07 -5.48
N LEU A 175 14.27 2.06 -4.59
CA LEU A 175 15.31 1.01 -4.47
C LEU A 175 15.10 -0.21 -5.42
N SER A 176 13.85 -0.53 -5.73
CA SER A 176 13.33 -1.67 -6.52
C SER A 176 14.32 -2.52 -7.36
N GLN A 177 14.99 -1.96 -8.38
CA GLN A 177 15.71 -2.78 -9.37
C GLN A 177 17.14 -3.17 -8.96
N LYS A 178 17.95 -2.22 -8.51
CA LYS A 178 19.37 -2.49 -8.19
C LYS A 178 19.55 -3.12 -6.81
N TRP A 179 18.65 -2.82 -5.87
CA TRP A 179 18.72 -3.33 -4.51
C TRP A 179 18.46 -4.85 -4.43
N LEU A 180 17.41 -5.35 -5.11
CA LEU A 180 17.08 -6.79 -5.12
C LEU A 180 18.18 -7.65 -5.74
N SER A 181 18.85 -7.15 -6.79
CA SER A 181 19.99 -7.83 -7.41
C SER A 181 21.16 -7.96 -6.43
N LYS A 182 21.46 -6.88 -5.69
CA LYS A 182 22.56 -6.86 -4.73
C LYS A 182 22.30 -7.72 -3.49
N CYS A 183 21.10 -7.69 -2.93
CA CYS A 183 20.71 -8.57 -1.81
C CYS A 183 20.83 -10.07 -2.16
N LYS A 184 20.57 -10.45 -3.42
CA LYS A 184 20.77 -11.83 -3.88
C LYS A 184 22.26 -12.17 -3.99
N SER A 185 23.07 -11.25 -4.52
CA SER A 185 24.52 -11.44 -4.66
C SER A 185 25.26 -11.46 -3.32
N SER A 186 24.79 -10.72 -2.31
CA SER A 186 25.41 -10.67 -0.98
C SER A 186 25.02 -11.82 -0.05
N LYS A 187 24.14 -12.72 -0.50
CA LYS A 187 23.73 -13.95 0.21
C LYS A 187 24.49 -15.19 -0.28
N VAL A 188 25.36 -15.05 -1.27
CA VAL A 188 26.26 -16.12 -1.69
C VAL A 188 27.49 -16.05 -0.78
N PRO A 189 27.74 -17.07 0.07
CA PRO A 189 29.02 -17.20 0.75
C PRO A 189 30.16 -17.42 -0.25
#